data_AF-A0A363TPD7-F1
#
_entry.id   AF-A0A363TPD7-F1
#
_cell.length_a   1.000
_cell.length_b   1.000
_cell.length_c   1.000
_cell.angle_alpha   90.00
_cell.angle_beta   90.00
_cell.angle_gamma   90.00
#
_symmetry.space_group_name_H-M   'P 1'
#
loop_
_entity.id
_entity.type
_entity.pdbx_description
1 polymer ?
#
loop_
_entity_poly.entity_id
_entity_poly.type
_entity_poly.pdbx_seq_one_letter_code
_entity_poly.pdbx_strand_id
1 'polypeptide(L)' 'MATHERVEINPEIMGGKPVIRGTRVPVEIILRKLGAGMTPEAIMADHPRLKSDDIRAAQAFAADYLADEALVYG' A
#
# COMPACT_ATOMS: atom_id res chain seq x y z
N MET A 1 4.28 -4.60 16.13
CA MET A 1 3.73 -4.26 14.81
C MET A 1 3.28 -2.81 14.85
N ALA A 2 3.76 -1.98 13.93
CA ALA A 2 3.29 -0.60 13.82
C ALA A 2 1.82 -0.58 13.37
N THR A 3 1.03 0.36 13.90
CA THR A 3 -0.37 0.51 13.52
C THR A 3 -0.47 1.32 12.21
N HIS A 4 -1.04 0.73 11.16
CA HIS A 4 -1.29 1.43 9.89
C HIS A 4 -2.76 1.80 9.72
N GLU A 5 -3.17 2.97 10.20
CA GLU A 5 -4.59 3.39 10.19
C GLU A 5 -5.17 3.56 8.78
N ARG A 6 -4.33 3.85 7.80
CA ARG A 6 -4.74 4.13 6.40
C ARG A 6 -4.72 2.90 5.50
N VAL A 7 -4.25 1.76 6.00
CA VAL A 7 -4.23 0.49 5.28
C VAL A 7 -5.20 -0.46 5.96
N GLU A 8 -6.00 -1.17 5.18
CA GLU A 8 -6.89 -2.21 5.69
C GLU A 8 -6.64 -3.54 4.99
N ILE A 9 -6.75 -4.61 5.78
CA ILE A 9 -6.70 -6.00 5.34
C ILE A 9 -8.03 -6.60 5.75
N ASN A 10 -8.88 -6.90 4.77
CA ASN A 10 -10.19 -7.47 5.00
C ASN A 10 -10.44 -8.56 3.94
N PRO A 11 -10.69 -9.83 4.31
CA PRO A 11 -10.96 -10.92 3.36
C PRO A 11 -12.08 -10.59 2.36
N GLU A 12 -13.08 -9.81 2.77
CA GLU A 12 -14.20 -9.37 1.94
C GLU A 12 -13.82 -8.30 0.90
N ILE A 13 -12.65 -7.67 1.06
CA ILE A 13 -12.14 -6.62 0.17
C ILE A 13 -10.91 -7.15 -0.56
N MET A 14 -11.04 -7.30 -1.89
CA MET A 14 -9.93 -7.72 -2.76
C MET A 14 -9.25 -9.03 -2.30
N GLY A 15 -10.00 -9.93 -1.64
CA GLY A 15 -9.50 -11.21 -1.15
C GLY A 15 -8.45 -11.08 -0.03
N GLY A 16 -8.55 -10.05 0.81
CA GLY A 16 -7.61 -9.85 1.92
C GLY A 16 -6.29 -9.20 1.53
N LYS A 17 -6.17 -8.68 0.31
CA LYS A 17 -4.99 -7.86 -0.05
C LYS A 17 -4.97 -6.57 0.78
N PRO A 18 -3.79 -6.09 1.24
CA PRO A 18 -3.68 -4.77 1.84
C PRO A 18 -4.10 -3.68 0.83
N VAL A 19 -5.08 -2.86 1.21
CA VAL A 19 -5.61 -1.75 0.39
C VAL A 19 -5.61 -0.45 1.18
N ILE A 20 -5.56 0.68 0.49
CA ILE A 20 -5.81 1.98 1.12
C ILE A 20 -7.26 2.05 1.58
N ARG A 21 -7.47 2.35 2.86
CA ARG A 21 -8.78 2.36 3.52
C ARG A 21 -9.80 3.22 2.78
N GLY A 22 -10.99 2.67 2.57
CA GLY A 22 -12.07 3.37 1.87
C GLY A 22 -11.86 3.45 0.35
N THR A 23 -10.89 2.71 -0.17
CA THR A 23 -10.65 2.56 -1.60
C THR A 23 -10.58 1.08 -1.97
N ARG A 24 -10.40 0.81 -3.27
CA ARG A 24 -10.01 -0.52 -3.75
C ARG A 24 -8.64 -0.47 -4.41
N VAL A 25 -7.78 0.42 -3.95
CA VAL A 25 -6.41 0.59 -4.45
C VAL A 25 -5.46 -0.24 -3.57
N PRO A 26 -4.86 -1.33 -4.09
CA PRO A 26 -3.91 -2.13 -3.34
C PRO A 26 -2.64 -1.37 -2.98
N VAL A 27 -2.04 -1.67 -1.84
CA VAL A 27 -0.69 -1.16 -1.51
C VAL A 27 0.31 -1.57 -2.61
N GLU A 28 0.20 -2.81 -3.11
CA GLU A 28 1.01 -3.36 -4.19
C GLU A 28 1.04 -2.48 -5.45
N ILE A 29 -0.11 -1.94 -5.90
CA ILE A 29 -0.14 -1.15 -7.14
C ILE A 29 0.56 0.19 -6.99
N ILE A 30 0.46 0.80 -5.80
CA ILE A 30 1.17 2.05 -5.47
C ILE A 30 2.67 1.80 -5.55
N LEU A 31 3.17 0.72 -4.92
CA LEU A 31 4.58 0.37 -4.94
C LEU A 31 5.09 0.01 -6.34
N ARG A 32 4.30 -0.73 -7.14
CA ARG A 32 4.66 -1.05 -8.53
C ARG A 32 4.79 0.21 -9.39
N LYS A 33 3.88 1.17 -9.25
CA LYS A 33 3.93 2.44 -9.96
C LYS A 33 5.14 3.29 -9.55
N LEU A 34 5.41 3.37 -8.24
CA LEU A 34 6.62 4.01 -7.72
C LEU A 34 7.89 3.33 -8.26
N GLY A 35 7.95 2.00 -8.26
CA GLY A 35 9.07 1.23 -8.80
C GLY A 35 9.25 1.39 -10.32
N ALA A 36 8.18 1.70 -11.05
CA ALA A 36 8.22 2.07 -12.46
C ALA A 36 8.64 3.54 -12.70
N GLY A 37 8.96 4.29 -11.65
CA GLY A 37 9.42 5.69 -11.73
C GLY A 37 8.30 6.73 -11.78
N MET A 38 7.03 6.35 -11.53
CA MET A 38 5.96 7.33 -11.43
C MET A 38 6.12 8.20 -10.17
N THR A 39 5.86 9.51 -10.30
CA THR A 39 5.83 10.40 -9.14
C THR A 39 4.54 10.19 -8.33
N PRO A 40 4.53 10.51 -7.02
CA PRO A 40 3.32 10.47 -6.21
C PRO A 40 2.15 11.25 -6.80
N GLU A 41 2.42 12.39 -7.44
CA GLU A 41 1.40 13.24 -8.09
C GLU A 41 0.74 12.53 -9.27
N ALA A 42 1.53 11.85 -10.11
CA ALA A 42 1.02 11.07 -11.22
C ALA A 42 0.17 9.87 -10.74
N ILE A 43 0.59 9.22 -9.65
CA ILE A 43 -0.19 8.13 -9.04
C ILE A 43 -1.52 8.63 -8.49
N MET A 44 -1.54 9.81 -7.84
CA MET A 44 -2.79 10.43 -7.37
C MET A 44 -3.67 10.90 -8.54
N ALA A 45 -3.10 11.31 -9.66
CA ALA A 45 -3.86 11.63 -10.87
C ALA A 45 -4.57 10.38 -11.45
N ASP A 46 -3.91 9.22 -11.47
CA ASP A 46 -4.49 7.94 -11.88
C ASP A 46 -5.53 7.41 -10.87
N HIS A 47 -5.39 7.79 -9.60
CA HIS A 47 -6.25 7.36 -8.51
C HIS A 47 -6.72 8.56 -7.66
N PRO A 48 -7.72 9.34 -8.12
CA PRO A 48 -8.11 10.62 -7.50
C PRO A 48 -8.61 10.55 -6.05
N ARG A 49 -8.87 9.34 -5.53
CA ARG A 49 -9.23 9.12 -4.13
C ARG A 49 -8.02 9.03 -3.20
N LEU A 50 -6.82 8.83 -3.75
CA LEU A 50 -5.59 8.82 -2.98
C LEU A 50 -5.18 10.23 -2.60
N LYS A 51 -4.62 10.32 -1.40
CA LYS A 51 -3.95 11.49 -0.87
C LYS A 51 -2.48 11.19 -0.71
N SER A 52 -1.66 12.25 -0.59
CA SER A 52 -0.21 12.12 -0.40
C SER A 52 0.14 11.24 0.81
N ASP A 53 -0.64 11.32 1.89
CA ASP A 53 -0.50 10.46 3.08
C ASP A 53 -0.72 8.98 2.79
N ASP A 54 -1.58 8.63 1.82
CA ASP A 54 -1.86 7.24 1.47
C ASP A 54 -0.67 6.61 0.76
N ILE A 55 0.06 7.39 -0.06
CA ILE A 55 1.31 6.95 -0.70
C ILE A 55 2.38 6.66 0.37
N ARG A 56 2.55 7.57 1.34
CA ARG A 56 3.48 7.36 2.46
C ARG A 56 3.07 6.15 3.31
N ALA A 57 1.78 6.00 3.60
CA ALA A 57 1.28 4.88 4.37
C ALA A 57 1.50 3.53 3.65
N ALA A 58 1.36 3.50 2.32
CA ALA A 58 1.66 2.32 1.51
C ALA A 58 3.14 1.91 1.62
N GLN A 59 4.07 2.87 1.55
CA GLN A 59 5.50 2.61 1.70
C GLN A 59 5.86 2.15 3.11
N ALA A 60 5.35 2.82 4.15
CA ALA A 60 5.59 2.45 5.54
C ALA A 60 5.03 1.06 5.86
N PHE A 61 3.78 0.79 5.46
CA PHE A 61 3.18 -0.54 5.60
C PHE A 61 4.03 -1.62 4.93
N ALA A 62 4.52 -1.36 3.72
CA ALA A 62 5.33 -2.34 3.01
C ALA A 62 6.67 -2.61 3.70
N ALA A 63 7.33 -1.56 4.20
CA ALA A 63 8.58 -1.70 4.94
C ALA A 63 8.38 -2.52 6.22
N ASP A 64 7.33 -2.23 7.00
CA ASP A 64 7.02 -2.94 8.23
C ASP A 64 6.55 -4.37 7.96
N TYR A 65 5.76 -4.59 6.90
CA TYR A 65 5.31 -5.93 6.48
C TYR A 65 6.48 -6.82 6.09
N LEU A 66 7.45 -6.30 5.32
CA LEU A 66 8.65 -7.03 4.94
C LEU A 66 9.60 -7.26 6.13
N ALA A 67 9.63 -6.35 7.09
CA ALA A 67 10.45 -6.49 8.30
C ALA A 67 9.89 -7.54 9.28
N ASP A 68 8.56 -7.68 9.32
CA ASP A 68 7.86 -8.69 10.13
C ASP A 68 7.87 -10.08 9.46
N GLU A 69 8.03 -10.13 8.14
CA GLU A 69 8.36 -11.37 7.42
C GLU A 69 9.77 -11.83 7.83
N ALA A 70 9.82 -12.79 8.76
CA ALA A 70 10.99 -13.64 8.91
C ALA A 70 11.24 -14.28 7.54
N LEU A 71 12.23 -13.75 6.80
CA LEU A 71 12.71 -14.32 5.56
C LEU A 71 12.99 -15.81 5.83
N VAL A 72 12.05 -16.67 5.44
CA VAL A 72 12.30 -18.10 5.30
C VAL A 72 13.19 -18.17 4.08
N TYR A 73 14.49 -17.98 4.31
CA TYR A 73 15.53 -18.41 3.39
C TYR A 73 15.28 -19.91 3.19
N GLY A 74 14.79 -20.26 1.99
CA GLY A 74 14.78 -21.63 1.49
C GLY A 74 16.19 -22.07 1.11
#